data_AF-I0KXE4-F1
#
_entry.id   AF-I0KXE4-F1
#
_cell.length_a   1.000
_cell.length_b   1.000
_cell.length_c   1.000
_cell.angle_alpha   90.00
_cell.angle_beta   90.00
_cell.angle_gamma   90.00
#
_symmetry.space_group_name_H-M   'P 1'
#
loop_
_entity.id
_entity.type
_entity.pdbx_description
1 polymer ?
#
loop_
_entity_poly.entity_id
_entity_poly.type
_entity_poly.pdbx_seq_one_letter_code
_entity_poly.pdbx_strand_id
1 'polypeptide(L)' 'MRRARTSLTQTRIADRDLSAPPYLYAGTMTYESHTGDRPMRILWRLRPALPADVWATTRTIAA' A
#
# COMPACT_ATOMS: atom_id res chain seq x y z
N MET A 1 3.08 33.46 2.35
CA MET A 1 2.63 32.77 1.12
C MET A 1 3.05 31.30 1.19
N ARG A 2 2.15 30.35 1.47
CA ARG A 2 2.42 28.90 1.45
C ARG A 2 1.56 28.26 0.38
N ARG A 3 2.18 27.70 -0.67
CA ARG A 3 1.47 26.94 -1.72
C ARG A 3 1.12 25.57 -1.16
N ALA A 4 -0.17 25.30 -0.95
CA ALA A 4 -0.67 23.96 -0.71
C ALA A 4 -0.55 23.15 -2.02
N ARG A 5 0.33 22.15 -2.06
CA ARG A 5 0.30 21.12 -3.09
C ARG A 5 -0.74 20.09 -2.66
N THR A 6 -1.96 20.24 -3.14
CA THR A 6 -2.99 19.20 -3.01
C THR A 6 -2.67 18.09 -4.02
N SER A 7 -2.00 17.04 -3.57
CA SER A 7 -1.87 15.81 -4.35
C SER A 7 -3.24 15.14 -4.39
N LEU A 8 -3.88 15.14 -5.55
CA LEU A 8 -5.13 14.41 -5.76
C LEU A 8 -4.81 12.91 -5.81
N THR A 9 -5.15 12.18 -4.74
CA THR A 9 -5.14 10.72 -4.75
C THR A 9 -6.33 10.25 -5.58
N GLN A 10 -6.06 9.72 -6.77
CA GLN A 10 -7.09 9.19 -7.66
C GLN A 10 -7.39 7.72 -7.30
N THR A 11 -8.36 7.51 -6.41
CA THR A 11 -8.89 6.17 -6.13
C THR A 11 -9.97 5.84 -7.15
N ARG A 12 -9.62 5.10 -8.22
CA ARG A 12 -10.64 4.47 -9.07
C ARG A 12 -11.12 3.20 -8.38
N ILE A 13 -12.34 3.22 -7.87
CA ILE A 13 -13.06 2.02 -7.44
C ILE A 13 -13.91 1.60 -8.65
N ALA A 14 -13.59 0.46 -9.25
CA ALA A 14 -14.42 -0.12 -10.31
C ALA A 14 -15.67 -0.76 -9.70
N ASP A 15 -16.80 -0.57 -10.39
CA ASP A 15 -18.15 -0.90 -9.97
C ASP A 15 -18.46 -2.40 -10.12
N ARG A 16 -19.03 -2.95 -9.04
CA ARG A 16 -19.91 -4.14 -8.87
C ARG A 16 -19.41 -5.53 -9.30
N ASP A 17 -19.62 -6.49 -8.40
CA ASP A 17 -19.35 -7.96 -8.48
C ASP A 17 -17.92 -8.46 -8.25
N LEU A 18 -17.25 -7.96 -7.20
CA LEU A 18 -16.07 -8.63 -6.65
C LEU A 18 -16.40 -9.18 -5.25
N SER A 19 -16.37 -10.51 -5.10
CA SER A 19 -16.47 -11.17 -3.79
C SER A 19 -15.28 -10.85 -2.87
N ALA A 20 -14.20 -10.29 -3.44
CA ALA A 20 -13.05 -9.78 -2.72
C ALA A 20 -13.00 -8.25 -2.83
N PRO A 21 -12.61 -7.53 -1.75
CA PRO A 21 -12.43 -6.08 -1.81
C PRO A 21 -11.36 -5.72 -2.85
N PRO A 22 -11.50 -4.57 -3.54
CA PRO A 22 -10.53 -4.13 -4.53
C PRO A 22 -9.15 -3.93 -3.88
N TYR A 23 -8.10 -4.37 -4.57
CA TYR A 23 -6.72 -4.12 -4.14
C TYR A 23 -6.32 -2.67 -4.37
N LEU A 24 -5.63 -2.08 -3.39
CA LEU A 24 -5.05 -0.75 -3.50
C LEU A 24 -3.60 -0.83 -3.98
N TYR A 25 -3.26 -0.07 -5.02
CA TYR A 25 -1.87 0.14 -5.39
C TYR A 25 -1.17 1.07 -4.40
N ALA A 26 -0.28 0.51 -3.57
CA ALA A 26 0.44 1.25 -2.52
C ALA A 26 1.63 2.09 -3.04
N GLY A 27 2.03 1.92 -4.30
CA GLY A 27 3.16 2.61 -4.91
C GLY A 27 4.36 1.71 -5.19
N THR A 28 5.42 2.30 -5.72
CA THR A 28 6.65 1.58 -6.08
C THR A 28 7.48 1.20 -4.85
N MET A 29 8.11 0.03 -4.87
CA MET A 29 8.98 -0.47 -3.81
C MET A 29 10.39 -0.76 -4.33
N THR A 30 11.37 -0.81 -3.44
CA THR A 30 12.73 -1.28 -3.70
C THR A 30 13.05 -2.47 -2.83
N TYR A 31 13.66 -3.50 -3.41
CA TYR A 31 14.20 -4.63 -2.67
C TYR A 31 15.22 -4.15 -1.63
N GLU A 32 15.19 -4.71 -0.43
CA GLU A 32 16.11 -4.35 0.66
C GLU A 32 16.97 -5.54 1.08
N SER A 33 16.35 -6.65 1.46
CA SER A 33 17.07 -7.86 1.86
C SER A 33 16.18 -9.09 1.79
N HIS A 34 16.76 -10.27 1.93
CA HIS A 34 16.03 -11.47 2.30
C HIS A 34 16.83 -12.27 3.34
N THR A 35 16.11 -13.09 4.11
CA THR A 35 16.69 -13.98 5.12
C THR A 35 16.07 -15.36 4.99
N GLY A 36 16.90 -16.39 5.14
CA GLY A 36 16.50 -17.79 5.01
C GLY A 36 16.61 -18.29 3.57
N ASP A 37 16.96 -19.56 3.42
CA ASP A 37 16.98 -20.23 2.13
C ASP A 37 15.56 -20.75 1.80
N ARG A 38 14.97 -21.56 2.71
CA ARG A 38 13.58 -22.03 2.65
C ARG A 38 12.99 -22.32 4.04
N PRO A 39 11.85 -21.70 4.43
CA PRO A 39 11.13 -20.63 3.73
C PRO A 39 11.91 -19.30 3.78
N MET A 40 11.90 -18.56 2.67
CA MET A 40 12.61 -17.28 2.52
C MET A 40 11.69 -16.10 2.89
N ARG A 41 12.18 -15.19 3.73
CA ARG A 41 11.52 -13.92 4.05
C ARG A 41 12.21 -12.78 3.31
N ILE A 42 11.49 -12.05 2.48
CA ILE A 42 12.01 -10.90 1.73
C ILE A 42 11.50 -9.60 2.34
N LEU A 43 12.40 -8.65 2.55
CA LEU A 43 12.11 -7.29 2.98
C LEU A 43 12.15 -6.34 1.78
N TRP A 44 11.09 -5.54 1.65
CA TRP A 44 10.93 -4.53 0.61
C TRP A 44 10.61 -3.19 1.27
N ARG A 45 11.21 -2.11 0.75
CA ARG A 45 10.96 -0.75 1.21
C ARG A 45 10.04 -0.03 0.24
N LEU A 46 8.89 0.43 0.72
CA LEU A 46 7.98 1.28 -0.04
C LEU A 46 8.57 2.70 -0.19
N ARG A 47 8.56 3.23 -1.41
CA ARG A 47 9.08 4.59 -1.67
C ARG A 47 8.17 5.68 -1.10
N PRO A 48 6.85 5.70 -1.38
CA PRO A 48 5.94 6.58 -0.68
C PRO A 48 5.66 6.04 0.73
N ALA A 49 5.52 6.93 1.72
CA ALA A 49 4.91 6.55 2.98
C ALA A 49 3.45 6.15 2.71
N LEU A 50 2.98 5.07 3.34
CA LEU A 50 1.58 4.67 3.22
C LEU A 50 0.71 5.73 3.90
N PRO A 51 -0.37 6.22 3.25
CA PRO A 51 -1.33 7.11 3.89
C PRO A 51 -1.90 6.50 5.18
N ALA A 52 -2.12 7.33 6.20
CA ALA A 52 -2.49 6.87 7.54
C ALA A 52 -3.87 6.19 7.59
N ASP A 53 -4.80 6.66 6.77
CA ASP A 53 -6.13 6.08 6.55
C ASP A 53 -6.04 4.66 5.99
N VAL A 54 -5.21 4.45 4.97
CA VAL A 54 -4.96 3.13 4.39
C VAL A 54 -4.32 2.19 5.41
N TRP A 55 -3.30 2.65 6.14
CA TRP A 55 -2.61 1.85 7.15
C TRP A 55 -3.55 1.38 8.26
N ALA A 56 -4.41 2.27 8.75
CA ALA A 56 -5.38 1.95 9.80
C ALA A 56 -6.37 0.88 9.34
N THR A 57 -6.93 1.01 8.13
CA THR A 57 -7.88 0.03 7.58
C THR A 57 -7.25 -1.34 7.33
N THR A 58 -6.03 -1.40 6.79
CA THR A 58 -5.37 -2.68 6.49
C THR A 58 -4.99 -3.45 7.76
N ARG A 59 -4.51 -2.76 8.81
CA ARG A 59 -4.15 -3.42 10.07
C ARG A 59 -5.34 -4.14 10.71
N THR A 60 -6.55 -3.59 10.60
CA THR A 60 -7.77 -4.21 11.15
C THR A 60 -8.21 -5.46 10.39
N ILE A 61 -7.91 -5.57 9.09
CA ILE A 61 -8.30 -6.73 8.27
C ILE A 61 -7.30 -7.90 8.43
N ALA A 62 -6.05 -7.60 8.78
CA ALA A 62 -5.00 -8.60 8.96
C ALA A 62 -4.94 -9.21 10.39
N ALA A 63 -5.75 -8.70 11.33
CA ALA A 63 -5.83 -9.15 12.73
C ALA A 63 -6.96 -10.17 12.91
#